data_AF-A0A699YY49-F1
#
_entry.id   AF-A0A699YY49-F1
#
_cell.length_a   1.000
_cell.length_b   1.000
_cell.length_c   1.000
_cell.angle_alpha   90.00
_cell.angle_beta   90.00
_cell.angle_gamma   90.00
#
_symmetry.space_group_name_H-M   'P 1'
#
loop_
_entity.id
_entity.type
_entity.pdbx_description
1 polymer ?
#
loop_
_entity_poly.entity_id
_entity_poly.type
_entity_poly.pdbx_seq_one_letter_code
_entity_poly.pdbx_strand_id
1 'polypeptide(L)'
;MASSVAVIGAELGLTPEVMVATSLITISVSCSVTGMLMMVVGRMKLAQMVQYVPLPVVGGYLGYVGYFCLAGGVALGTSTQISSLGSW
;
A
#
# COMPACT_ATOMS: atom_id res chain seq x y z
N MET A 1 -2.12 5.99 5.74
CA MET A 1 -0.98 6.06 6.69
C MET A 1 0.12 6.95 6.13
N ALA A 2 0.89 6.54 5.11
CA ALA A 2 1.91 7.42 4.50
C ALA A 2 1.32 8.70 3.87
N SER A 3 0.22 8.58 3.11
CA SER A 3 -0.49 9.74 2.55
C SER A 3 -1.02 10.68 3.63
N SER A 4 -1.39 10.14 4.78
CA SER A 4 -1.90 10.91 5.93
C SER A 4 -0.77 11.73 6.57
N VAL A 5 0.42 11.15 6.73
CA VAL A 5 1.62 11.85 7.23
C VAL A 5 2.04 12.96 6.25
N ALA A 6 1.96 12.71 4.94
CA ALA A 6 2.24 13.72 3.94
C ALA A 6 1.26 14.90 3.98
N VAL A 7 -0.05 14.65 4.17
CA VAL A 7 -1.06 15.70 4.31
C VAL A 7 -0.83 16.53 5.58
N ILE A 8 -0.61 15.88 6.73
CA ILE A 8 -0.35 16.58 8.00
C ILE A 8 0.96 17.39 7.91
N GLY A 9 2.00 16.84 7.28
CA GLY A 9 3.26 17.54 7.05
C GLY A 9 3.09 18.77 6.16
N ALA A 10 2.22 18.70 5.14
CA ALA A 10 1.89 19.83 4.29
C ALA A 10 1.09 20.91 5.04
N GLU A 11 0.15 20.52 5.91
CA GLU A 11 -0.61 21.45 6.77
C GLU A 11 0.28 22.20 7.77
N LEU A 12 1.34 21.55 8.26
CA LEU A 12 2.32 22.14 9.17
C LEU A 12 3.42 22.95 8.44
N GLY A 13 3.39 23.01 7.11
CA GLY A 13 4.36 23.76 6.31
C GLY A 13 5.78 23.19 6.32
N LEU A 14 5.93 21.88 6.55
CA LEU A 14 7.25 21.22 6.55
C LEU A 14 7.85 21.12 5.14
N THR A 15 9.18 21.07 5.08
CA THR A 15 9.89 20.84 3.82
C THR A 15 9.61 19.44 3.26
N PRO A 16 9.60 19.28 1.92
CA PRO A 16 9.32 18.01 1.27
C PRO A 16 10.29 16.90 1.66
N GLU A 17 11.57 17.20 1.93
CA GLU A 17 12.51 16.18 2.40
C GLU A 17 12.07 15.56 3.74
N VAL A 18 11.57 16.37 4.67
CA VAL A 18 11.16 15.88 6.00
C VAL A 18 9.88 15.06 5.90
N MET A 19 8.95 15.44 5.02
CA MET A 19 7.72 14.67 4.77
C MET A 19 8.01 13.30 4.18
N VAL A 20 8.92 13.22 3.21
CA VAL A 20 9.34 11.95 2.60
C VAL A 20 10.06 11.08 3.61
N ALA A 21 11.01 11.64 4.39
CA ALA A 21 11.73 10.91 5.42
C ALA A 21 10.78 10.30 6.47
N THR A 22 9.82 11.08 6.96
CA THR A 22 8.84 10.63 7.97
C THR A 22 7.91 9.56 7.39
N SER A 23 7.49 9.70 6.13
CA SER A 23 6.67 8.71 5.43
C SER A 23 7.41 7.37 5.27
N LEU A 24 8.69 7.41 4.89
CA LEU A 24 9.52 6.22 4.75
C LEU A 24 9.68 5.48 6.09
N ILE A 25 10.01 6.21 7.17
CA ILE A 25 10.12 5.62 8.52
C ILE A 25 8.80 4.96 8.93
N THR A 26 7.67 5.64 8.68
CA THR A 26 6.34 5.10 9.00
C THR A 26 6.06 3.79 8.26
N ILE A 27 6.40 3.71 6.96
CA ILE A 27 6.24 2.49 6.16
C ILE A 27 7.18 1.39 6.65
N SER A 28 8.44 1.71 6.94
CA SER A 28 9.43 0.74 7.46
C SER A 28 8.96 0.11 8.78
N VAL A 29 8.52 0.94 9.74
CA VAL A 29 7.99 0.45 11.02
C VAL A 29 6.77 -0.44 10.80
N SER A 30 5.83 0.01 9.95
CA SER A 30 4.62 -0.76 9.64
C SER A 30 4.95 -2.12 9.00
N CYS A 31 5.94 -2.14 8.10
CA CYS A 31 6.42 -3.35 7.43
C CYS A 31 7.10 -4.31 8.41
N SER A 32 7.97 -3.81 9.30
CA SER A 32 8.61 -4.61 10.34
C SER A 32 7.60 -5.23 11.31
N VAL A 33 6.59 -4.47 11.72
CA VAL A 33 5.51 -4.98 12.59
C VAL A 33 4.72 -6.08 11.85
N THR A 34 4.34 -5.83 10.60
CA THR A 34 3.61 -6.82 9.79
C THR A 34 4.43 -8.10 9.58
N GLY A 35 5.74 -7.97 9.33
CA GLY A 35 6.66 -9.10 9.21
C GLY A 35 6.81 -9.89 10.52
N MET A 36 6.90 -9.22 11.66
CA MET A 36 6.90 -9.87 12.98
C MET A 36 5.60 -10.64 13.23
N LEU A 37 4.46 -10.04 12.93
CA LEU A 37 3.17 -10.71 13.06
C LEU A 37 3.06 -11.93 12.13
N MET A 38 3.53 -11.81 10.88
CA MET A 38 3.60 -12.96 9.96
C MET A 38 4.49 -14.09 10.50
N MET A 39 5.63 -13.78 11.12
CA MET A 39 6.48 -14.78 11.76
C MET A 39 5.76 -15.51 12.91
N VAL A 40 5.01 -14.77 13.75
CA VAL A 40 4.20 -15.35 14.83
C VAL A 40 3.10 -16.26 14.28
N VAL A 41 2.37 -15.80 13.26
CA VAL A 41 1.31 -16.58 12.57
C VAL A 41 1.88 -17.87 11.98
N GLY A 42 3.05 -17.81 11.35
CA GLY A 42 3.76 -18.97 10.81
C GLY A 42 4.16 -19.96 11.91
N ARG A 43 4.65 -19.47 13.05
CA ARG A 43 5.04 -20.31 14.19
C ARG A 43 3.85 -21.02 14.84
N MET A 44 2.71 -20.35 14.92
CA MET A 44 1.48 -20.89 15.52
C MET A 44 0.66 -21.77 14.55
N LYS A 45 1.11 -22.00 13.31
CA LYS A 45 0.41 -22.79 12.27
C LYS A 45 -1.00 -22.27 11.93
N LEU A 46 -1.28 -20.98 12.15
CA LEU A 46 -2.55 -20.34 11.73
C LEU A 46 -2.69 -20.25 10.20
N ALA A 47 -1.67 -20.64 9.43
CA ALA A 47 -1.74 -20.79 7.98
C ALA A 47 -2.85 -21.75 7.50
N GLN A 48 -3.32 -22.67 8.35
CA GLN A 48 -4.49 -23.51 8.06
C GLN A 48 -5.80 -22.71 8.03
N MET A 49 -5.90 -21.59 8.76
CA MET A 49 -7.05 -20.68 8.69
C MET A 49 -7.05 -19.81 7.42
N VAL A 50 -5.89 -19.48 6.87
CA VAL A 50 -5.79 -18.66 5.64
C VAL A 50 -6.32 -19.43 4.41
N GLN A 51 -6.30 -20.76 4.45
CA GLN A 51 -6.79 -21.63 3.36
C GLN A 51 -8.33 -21.63 3.23
N TYR A 52 -9.07 -21.02 4.15
CA TYR A 52 -10.52 -20.86 4.02
C TYR A 52 -10.92 -19.78 3.00
N VAL A 53 -9.97 -18.95 2.52
CA VAL A 53 -10.28 -17.93 1.50
C VAL A 53 -10.42 -18.60 0.13
N PRO A 54 -11.56 -18.47 -0.55
CA PRO A 54 -11.74 -19.02 -1.88
C PRO A 54 -10.72 -18.44 -2.87
N LEU A 55 -10.15 -19.28 -3.74
CA LEU A 55 -9.26 -18.85 -4.82
C LEU A 55 -9.83 -17.67 -5.66
N PRO A 56 -11.15 -17.61 -5.96
CA PRO A 56 -11.73 -16.45 -6.66
C PRO A 56 -11.53 -15.10 -5.95
N VAL A 57 -11.53 -15.07 -4.61
CA VAL A 57 -11.38 -13.84 -3.83
C VAL A 57 -9.95 -13.32 -3.91
N VAL A 58 -8.97 -14.22 -3.83
CA VAL A 58 -7.55 -13.89 -3.98
C VAL A 58 -7.27 -13.39 -5.40
N GLY A 59 -7.85 -14.04 -6.42
CA GLY A 59 -7.76 -13.63 -7.82
C GLY A 59 -8.33 -12.24 -8.07
N GLY A 60 -9.52 -11.93 -7.55
CA GLY A 60 -10.15 -10.62 -7.68
C GLY A 60 -9.31 -9.50 -7.04
N TYR A 61 -8.79 -9.73 -5.83
CA TYR A 61 -7.89 -8.78 -5.16
C TYR A 61 -6.60 -8.52 -5.96
N LEU A 62 -5.90 -9.59 -6.38
CA LEU A 62 -4.67 -9.47 -7.14
C LEU A 62 -4.90 -8.81 -8.51
N GLY A 63 -6.02 -9.09 -9.16
CA GLY A 63 -6.43 -8.45 -10.41
C GLY A 63 -6.59 -6.94 -10.26
N TYR A 64 -7.27 -6.48 -9.20
CA TYR A 64 -7.40 -5.05 -8.91
C TYR A 64 -6.06 -4.40 -8.56
N VAL A 65 -5.21 -5.05 -7.74
CA VAL A 65 -3.87 -4.53 -7.42
C VAL A 65 -3.03 -4.36 -8.69
N GLY A 66 -3.10 -5.31 -9.63
CA GLY A 66 -2.43 -5.20 -10.93
C GLY A 66 -2.91 -3.99 -11.74
N TYR A 67 -4.24 -3.81 -11.84
CA TYR A 67 -4.82 -2.62 -12.49
C TYR A 67 -4.40 -1.31 -11.81
N PHE A 68 -4.43 -1.27 -10.48
CA PHE A 68 -4.05 -0.08 -9.70
C PHE A 68 -2.59 0.32 -9.95
N CYS A 69 -1.67 -0.65 -9.95
CA CYS A 69 -0.26 -0.42 -10.28
C CYS A 69 -0.07 0.07 -11.73
N LEU A 70 -0.82 -0.49 -12.69
CA LEU A 70 -0.81 -0.04 -14.09
C LEU A 70 -1.30 1.40 -14.23
N ALA A 71 -2.47 1.72 -13.67
CA ALA A 71 -3.04 3.06 -13.71
C ALA A 71 -2.09 4.10 -13.08
N GLY A 72 -1.53 3.78 -11.91
CA GLY A 72 -0.55 4.65 -11.25
C GLY A 72 0.74 4.81 -12.06
N GLY A 73 1.25 3.73 -12.65
CA GLY A 73 2.45 3.77 -13.48
C GLY A 73 2.28 4.61 -14.75
N VAL A 74 1.16 4.43 -15.46
CA VAL A 74 0.83 5.25 -16.64
C VAL A 74 0.67 6.72 -16.23
N ALA A 75 -0.07 7.01 -15.15
CA ALA A 75 -0.27 8.37 -14.66
C ALA A 75 1.04 9.09 -14.33
N LEU A 76 2.02 8.39 -13.75
CA LEU A 76 3.35 8.93 -13.51
C LEU A 76 4.12 9.19 -14.81
N GLY A 77 3.99 8.32 -15.81
CA GLY A 77 4.65 8.46 -17.11
C GLY A 77 4.08 9.56 -18.01
N THR A 78 2.76 9.78 -17.96
CA THR A 78 2.08 10.80 -18.79
C THR A 78 1.81 12.10 -18.04
N SER A 79 2.09 12.17 -16.73
CA SER A 79 1.72 13.29 -15.85
C SER A 79 0.22 13.60 -15.83
N THR A 80 -0.63 12.65 -16.23
CA THR A 80 -2.09 12.78 -16.24
C THR A 80 -2.70 11.87 -15.18
N GLN A 81 -3.53 12.41 -14.29
CA GLN A 81 -4.07 11.65 -13.17
C GLN A 81 -5.29 10.82 -13.60
N ILE A 82 -5.09 9.51 -13.78
CA ILE A 82 -6.14 8.55 -14.11
C ILE A 82 -6.96 8.28 -12.85
N SER A 83 -8.07 8.99 -12.70
CA SER A 83 -8.90 8.99 -11.48
C SER A 83 -10.18 8.16 -11.62
N SER A 84 -10.57 7.79 -12.85
CA SER A 84 -11.82 7.08 -13.15
C SER A 84 -11.69 6.14 -14.37
N LEU A 85 -12.61 5.19 -14.52
CA LEU A 85 -12.70 4.36 -15.73
C LEU A 85 -12.90 5.20 -17.02
N GLY A 86 -13.49 6.39 -16.90
CA GLY A 86 -13.65 7.32 -18.02
C GLY A 86 -12.40 8.15 -18.37
N SER A 87 -11.31 8.05 -17.61
CA SER A 87 -10.04 8.76 -17.87
C SER A 87 -8.96 7.87 -18.50
N TRP A 88 -9.35 6.69 -18.99
CA TRP A 88 -8.50 5.81 -19.81
C TRP A 88 -8.47 6.23 -21.28
#